data_AF-A0A6B2G3H6-F1
#
_entry.id   AF-A0A6B2G3H6-F1
#
_cell.length_a   1.000
_cell.length_b   1.000
_cell.length_c   1.000
_cell.angle_alpha   90.00
_cell.angle_beta   90.00
_cell.angle_gamma   90.00
#
_symmetry.space_group_name_H-M   'P 1'
#
loop_
_entity.id
_entity.type
_entity.pdbx_description
1 polymer ?
#
loop_
_entity_poly.entity_id
_entity_poly.type
_entity_poly.pdbx_seq_one_letter_code
_entity_poly.pdbx_strand_id
1 'polypeptide(L)'
;ETIRSLMNTECLIPDWLGDIFLGYGDPTSAHYSNLSEETNLVDFHDTFLDTNHLVESFPGYSVELSSDQHSRFWKLLFNDNKSIIATPYFKTHSLLEHHVEVKTNLIRFTPRQVEAIRGGIQNGLTMIVGPPGTGKTDVAVQIISTLFKTYPNQRTLIVTHSNQALNQIFEKIINLDVDEMKLIRLGHGEEELATTKDFSRNGRVNCVLARRLELIQKVVDLQKSLGIEGMTQHTCETADNFYTYQIIPRIKEFNSNLQHNDGSIENVSSSFPFTTFMNSVTEKLFDGVSFEEDRNKAKEYIEYIGNLFSELKEYRPFELLRTARDRSNYLVIKTCRIIAMTCVHAALKRKDLVDLKFQYDNIIMEESAQILEVETFIPLLLQNPHDGYNKLKRIILIGDHNQLPPIIRNLAFQKFCNMEQSLFSRFIRLGVPYVELDQQGRSRPSICQLFSWRYNNLSSLPAVFESQLYKIANPGFLFEFQIINI
;
A
#
# COMPACT_ATOMS: atom_id res chain seq x y z
N GLU A 1 -4.24 -30.54 8.63
CA GLU A 1 -5.05 -30.66 7.38
C GLU A 1 -4.56 -29.76 6.27
N THR A 2 -4.34 -28.46 6.51
CA THR A 2 -3.83 -27.49 5.53
C THR A 2 -2.58 -27.99 4.78
N ILE A 3 -1.55 -28.46 5.50
CA ILE A 3 -0.32 -29.01 4.91
C ILE A 3 -0.61 -30.23 4.03
N ARG A 4 -1.48 -31.14 4.49
CA ARG A 4 -1.88 -32.32 3.71
C ARG A 4 -2.62 -31.93 2.43
N SER A 5 -3.46 -30.89 2.47
CA SER A 5 -4.09 -30.35 1.28
C SER A 5 -3.08 -29.76 0.31
N LEU A 6 -2.03 -29.10 0.81
CA LEU A 6 -0.97 -28.51 -0.02
C LEU A 6 -0.14 -29.56 -0.77
N MET A 7 0.14 -30.69 -0.13
CA MET A 7 0.87 -31.79 -0.78
C MET A 7 0.11 -32.41 -1.97
N ASN A 8 -1.20 -32.18 -2.07
CA ASN A 8 -2.05 -32.70 -3.14
C ASN A 8 -2.38 -31.66 -4.22
N THR A 9 -1.83 -30.45 -4.14
CA THR A 9 -2.06 -29.37 -5.12
C THR A 9 -0.84 -29.18 -6.02
N GLU A 10 -1.11 -29.02 -7.32
CA GLU A 10 -0.10 -28.72 -8.35
C GLU A 10 0.19 -27.21 -8.43
N CYS A 11 1.35 -26.83 -8.99
CA CYS A 11 1.80 -25.43 -9.17
C CYS A 11 1.71 -24.58 -7.88
N LEU A 12 2.56 -24.90 -6.91
CA LEU A 12 2.55 -24.25 -5.60
C LEU A 12 3.14 -22.84 -5.68
N ILE A 13 4.35 -22.68 -6.17
CA ILE A 13 5.11 -21.43 -6.08
C ILE A 13 5.47 -20.89 -7.47
N PRO A 14 5.75 -19.58 -7.59
CA PRO A 14 6.23 -19.02 -8.85
C PRO A 14 7.53 -19.70 -9.30
N ASP A 15 7.70 -19.88 -10.61
CA ASP A 15 8.86 -20.58 -11.19
C ASP A 15 10.19 -19.92 -10.77
N TRP A 16 10.22 -18.59 -10.71
CA TRP A 16 11.39 -17.82 -10.28
C TRP A 16 11.76 -18.01 -8.80
N LEU A 17 10.88 -18.58 -7.97
CA LEU A 17 11.13 -18.88 -6.56
C LEU A 17 11.48 -20.35 -6.31
N GLY A 18 11.14 -21.25 -7.24
CA GLY A 18 11.20 -22.70 -7.06
C GLY A 18 12.51 -23.21 -6.46
N ASP A 19 13.61 -22.90 -7.13
CA ASP A 19 14.95 -23.38 -6.78
C ASP A 19 15.44 -22.76 -5.46
N ILE A 20 15.27 -21.45 -5.29
CA ILE A 20 15.62 -20.72 -4.06
C ILE A 20 14.84 -21.27 -2.86
N PHE A 21 13.54 -21.53 -3.04
CA PHE A 21 12.69 -22.08 -2.00
C PHE A 21 13.20 -23.44 -1.52
N LEU A 22 13.61 -24.31 -2.44
CA LEU A 22 14.16 -25.62 -2.12
C LEU A 22 15.63 -25.57 -1.66
N GLY A 23 16.30 -24.43 -1.84
CA GLY A 23 17.63 -24.14 -1.32
C GLY A 23 18.77 -24.57 -2.23
N TYR A 24 18.53 -24.62 -3.53
CA TYR A 24 19.55 -24.87 -4.56
C TYR A 24 19.49 -23.79 -5.66
N GLY A 25 20.41 -23.85 -6.61
CA GLY A 25 20.48 -22.86 -7.69
C GLY A 25 21.16 -21.55 -7.28
N ASP A 26 20.99 -20.52 -8.10
CA ASP A 26 21.53 -19.18 -7.84
C ASP A 26 20.63 -18.43 -6.85
N PRO A 27 21.11 -18.06 -5.65
CA PRO A 27 20.32 -17.35 -4.65
C PRO A 27 19.89 -15.95 -5.11
N THR A 28 20.49 -15.41 -6.16
CA THR A 28 20.15 -14.10 -6.72
C THR A 28 19.12 -14.17 -7.84
N SER A 29 18.68 -15.36 -8.28
CA SER A 29 17.82 -15.50 -9.47
C SER A 29 16.45 -14.80 -9.35
N ALA A 30 15.93 -14.66 -8.13
CA ALA A 30 14.67 -13.97 -7.85
C ALA A 30 14.85 -12.47 -7.51
N HIS A 31 16.08 -11.96 -7.50
CA HIS A 31 16.32 -10.54 -7.30
C HIS A 31 15.80 -9.74 -8.50
N TYR A 32 15.23 -8.57 -8.25
CA TYR A 32 14.57 -7.74 -9.26
C TYR A 32 15.46 -7.48 -10.49
N SER A 33 16.77 -7.29 -10.28
CA SER A 33 17.75 -7.04 -11.36
C SER A 33 17.92 -8.20 -12.35
N ASN A 34 17.52 -9.41 -11.97
CA ASN A 34 17.69 -10.63 -12.76
C ASN A 34 16.38 -11.08 -13.44
N LEU A 35 15.26 -10.39 -13.19
CA LEU A 35 13.97 -10.72 -13.77
C LEU A 35 13.75 -9.98 -15.09
N SER A 36 13.37 -10.74 -16.13
CA SER A 36 13.31 -10.28 -17.53
C SER A 36 12.19 -9.29 -17.86
N GLU A 37 11.26 -9.03 -16.94
CA GLU A 37 10.06 -8.22 -17.17
C GLU A 37 10.12 -6.82 -16.56
N GLU A 38 11.25 -6.42 -15.98
CA GLU A 38 11.31 -5.16 -15.25
C GLU A 38 11.56 -3.95 -16.15
N THR A 39 10.68 -2.96 -16.02
CA THR A 39 10.92 -1.63 -16.59
C THR A 39 11.88 -0.86 -15.71
N ASN A 40 12.91 -0.29 -16.32
CA ASN A 40 13.83 0.64 -15.68
C ASN A 40 13.16 1.94 -15.18
N LEU A 41 11.91 2.18 -15.57
CA LEU A 41 11.10 3.30 -15.10
C LEU A 41 10.31 2.89 -13.86
N VAL A 42 10.56 3.60 -12.76
CA VAL A 42 9.94 3.34 -11.46
C VAL A 42 9.28 4.60 -10.93
N ASP A 43 8.00 4.50 -10.56
CA ASP A 43 7.27 5.60 -9.94
C ASP A 43 7.38 5.52 -8.41
N PHE A 44 8.09 6.48 -7.83
CA PHE A 44 8.31 6.58 -6.38
C PHE A 44 7.21 7.39 -5.69
N HIS A 45 6.29 8.04 -6.41
CA HIS A 45 5.28 8.92 -5.84
C HIS A 45 5.89 9.86 -4.78
N ASP A 46 5.27 9.95 -3.61
CA ASP A 46 5.63 10.81 -2.47
C ASP A 46 6.73 10.22 -1.57
N THR A 47 7.54 9.28 -2.05
CA THR A 47 8.64 8.69 -1.25
C THR A 47 9.67 9.74 -0.84
N PHE A 48 9.94 10.72 -1.70
CA PHE A 48 10.89 11.80 -1.43
C PHE A 48 10.17 13.06 -0.94
N LEU A 49 10.80 13.77 -0.01
CA LEU A 49 10.21 14.97 0.61
C LEU A 49 10.51 16.23 -0.21
N ASP A 50 11.66 16.21 -0.88
CA ASP A 50 12.22 17.29 -1.68
C ASP A 50 13.29 16.72 -2.63
N THR A 51 13.79 17.56 -3.54
CA THR A 51 14.82 17.19 -4.50
C THR A 51 16.14 16.78 -3.84
N ASN A 52 16.51 17.40 -2.71
CA ASN A 52 17.75 17.06 -2.01
C ASN A 52 17.68 15.65 -1.42
N HIS A 53 16.52 15.29 -0.85
CA HIS A 53 16.23 13.95 -0.36
C HIS A 53 16.41 12.91 -1.47
N LEU A 54 15.87 13.18 -2.66
CA LEU A 54 16.02 12.30 -3.81
C LEU A 54 17.51 12.10 -4.17
N VAL A 55 18.27 13.19 -4.30
CA VAL A 55 19.70 13.11 -4.67
C VAL A 55 20.51 12.36 -3.60
N GLU A 56 20.30 12.67 -2.31
CA GLU A 56 20.96 12.02 -1.19
C GLU A 56 20.64 10.52 -1.09
N SER A 57 19.47 10.10 -1.57
CA SER A 57 19.02 8.70 -1.53
C SER A 57 19.81 7.77 -2.45
N PHE A 58 20.55 8.31 -3.43
CA PHE A 58 21.31 7.54 -4.41
C PHE A 58 22.79 7.96 -4.48
N PRO A 59 23.59 7.77 -3.42
CA PRO A 59 24.96 8.29 -3.33
C PRO A 59 25.95 7.73 -4.38
N GLY A 60 25.58 6.67 -5.08
CA GLY A 60 26.38 6.04 -6.15
C GLY A 60 25.88 6.30 -7.58
N TYR A 61 24.88 7.18 -7.75
CA TYR A 61 24.28 7.47 -9.06
C TYR A 61 24.42 8.96 -9.42
N SER A 62 24.53 9.26 -10.71
CA SER A 62 24.39 10.62 -11.22
C SER A 62 22.92 10.90 -11.52
N VAL A 63 22.29 11.77 -10.71
CA VAL A 63 20.88 12.14 -10.86
C VAL A 63 20.75 13.38 -11.74
N GLU A 64 20.06 13.25 -12.87
CA GLU A 64 19.71 14.33 -13.80
C GLU A 64 18.22 14.66 -13.67
N LEU A 65 17.90 15.93 -13.41
CA LEU A 65 16.52 16.40 -13.30
C LEU A 65 16.01 16.83 -14.69
N SER A 66 14.84 16.34 -15.10
CA SER A 66 14.25 16.75 -16.39
C SER A 66 13.66 18.16 -16.37
N SER A 67 13.42 18.74 -15.19
CA SER A 67 12.99 20.13 -15.01
C SER A 67 13.39 20.64 -13.61
N ASP A 68 13.52 21.97 -13.47
CA ASP A 68 13.88 22.65 -12.21
C ASP A 68 12.68 22.81 -11.24
N GLN A 69 11.55 22.18 -11.52
CA GLN A 69 10.34 22.34 -10.72
C GLN A 69 10.45 21.58 -9.40
N HIS A 70 10.14 22.26 -8.31
CA HIS A 70 10.01 21.61 -7.00
C HIS A 70 8.78 20.71 -6.99
N SER A 71 9.00 19.39 -6.86
CA SER A 71 7.94 18.40 -6.70
C SER A 71 8.24 17.44 -5.56
N ARG A 72 7.18 16.86 -5.00
CA ARG A 72 7.23 15.71 -4.09
C ARG A 72 7.02 14.39 -4.81
N PHE A 73 6.56 14.39 -6.06
CA PHE A 73 6.23 13.18 -6.81
C PHE A 73 7.21 12.97 -7.96
N TRP A 74 7.84 11.78 -7.98
CA TRP A 74 8.97 11.52 -8.86
C TRP A 74 8.86 10.17 -9.56
N LYS A 75 9.08 10.20 -10.88
CA LYS A 75 9.36 9.02 -11.69
C LYS A 75 10.85 8.98 -12.02
N LEU A 76 11.48 7.84 -11.75
CA LEU A 76 12.92 7.65 -11.94
C LEU A 76 13.16 6.63 -13.05
N LEU A 77 13.92 7.00 -14.07
CA LEU A 77 14.43 6.08 -15.08
C LEU A 77 15.88 5.72 -14.74
N PHE A 78 16.13 4.44 -14.46
CA PHE A 78 17.47 3.93 -14.16
C PHE A 78 18.19 3.48 -15.44
N ASN A 79 19.40 3.98 -15.66
CA ASN A 79 20.24 3.58 -16.79
C ASN A 79 21.41 2.70 -16.31
N ASP A 80 21.93 1.86 -17.21
CA ASP A 80 23.01 0.90 -16.92
C ASP A 80 24.31 1.58 -16.43
N ASN A 81 24.53 2.84 -16.81
CA ASN A 81 25.71 3.62 -16.43
C ASN A 81 25.62 4.27 -15.04
N LYS A 82 24.72 3.79 -14.17
CA LYS A 82 24.40 4.41 -12.87
C LYS A 82 23.97 5.87 -13.00
N SER A 83 23.27 6.21 -14.08
CA SER A 83 22.58 7.49 -14.19
C SER A 83 21.08 7.32 -13.97
N ILE A 84 20.46 8.32 -13.34
CA ILE A 84 19.03 8.37 -13.06
C ILE A 84 18.47 9.62 -13.72
N ILE A 85 17.46 9.46 -14.57
CA ILE A 85 16.68 10.60 -15.05
C ILE A 85 15.45 10.71 -14.16
N ALA A 86 15.36 11.81 -13.41
CA ALA A 86 14.28 12.09 -12.49
C ALA A 86 13.28 13.07 -13.12
N THR A 87 12.05 12.59 -13.32
CA THR A 87 10.95 13.37 -13.88
C THR A 87 9.94 13.73 -12.78
N PRO A 88 9.83 15.02 -12.40
CA PRO A 88 8.81 15.45 -11.46
C PRO A 88 7.44 15.47 -12.13
N TYR A 89 6.40 15.19 -11.37
CA TYR A 89 5.02 15.46 -11.76
C TYR A 89 4.24 16.03 -10.58
N PHE A 90 3.08 16.62 -10.83
CA PHE A 90 2.18 17.08 -9.78
C PHE A 90 0.92 16.24 -9.82
N LYS A 91 0.44 15.80 -8.66
CA LYS A 91 -0.96 15.38 -8.56
C LYS A 91 -1.81 16.63 -8.71
N THR A 92 -2.61 16.70 -9.77
CA THR A 92 -3.71 17.67 -9.84
C THR A 92 -4.62 17.41 -8.65
N HIS A 93 -4.84 18.43 -7.83
CA HIS A 93 -5.84 18.37 -6.78
C HIS A 93 -7.17 17.99 -7.43
N SER A 94 -7.87 16.98 -6.91
CA SER A 94 -9.31 16.95 -7.14
C SER A 94 -9.85 18.18 -6.43
N LEU A 95 -10.09 19.27 -7.17
CA LEU A 95 -10.56 20.55 -6.62
C LEU A 95 -11.83 20.42 -5.76
N LEU A 96 -12.50 19.28 -5.78
CA LEU A 96 -13.79 19.04 -5.13
C LEU A 96 -13.71 18.39 -3.75
N GLU A 97 -12.52 17.99 -3.31
CA GLU A 97 -12.27 17.69 -1.90
C GLU A 97 -11.65 18.91 -1.23
N HIS A 98 -12.39 20.02 -1.15
CA HIS A 98 -11.98 21.25 -0.44
C HIS A 98 -11.65 21.05 1.06
N HIS A 99 -11.64 19.81 1.58
CA HIS A 99 -11.31 19.48 2.97
C HIS A 99 -10.44 18.24 3.18
N VAL A 100 -9.84 17.64 2.13
CA VAL A 100 -8.92 16.51 2.31
C VAL A 100 -7.56 16.86 1.71
N GLU A 101 -6.65 17.36 2.55
CA GLU A 101 -5.24 17.41 2.18
C GLU A 101 -4.80 16.00 1.79
N VAL A 102 -4.25 15.84 0.58
CA VAL A 102 -3.67 14.57 0.13
C VAL A 102 -2.60 14.19 1.15
N LYS A 103 -2.85 13.10 1.87
CA LYS A 103 -1.95 12.63 2.91
C LYS A 103 -0.65 12.17 2.26
N THR A 104 0.41 12.94 2.44
CA THR A 104 1.74 12.64 1.90
C THR A 104 2.63 12.06 2.97
N ASN A 105 3.54 11.19 2.56
CA ASN A 105 4.60 10.71 3.43
C ASN A 105 5.41 11.88 4.03
N LEU A 106 5.72 11.76 5.32
CA LEU A 106 6.50 12.73 6.08
C LEU A 106 7.88 12.19 6.47
N ILE A 107 8.16 10.93 6.19
CA ILE A 107 9.40 10.26 6.56
C ILE A 107 10.49 10.56 5.52
N ARG A 108 11.63 11.08 6.00
CA ARG A 108 12.86 11.16 5.20
C ARG A 108 13.57 9.81 5.27
N PHE A 109 13.37 8.97 4.26
CA PHE A 109 13.96 7.64 4.19
C PHE A 109 15.48 7.71 3.97
N THR A 110 16.24 6.80 4.58
CA THR A 110 17.67 6.68 4.31
C THR A 110 17.93 6.02 2.95
N PRO A 111 19.14 6.16 2.37
CA PRO A 111 19.47 5.47 1.11
C PRO A 111 19.20 3.96 1.14
N ARG A 112 19.47 3.30 2.28
CA ARG A 112 19.17 1.87 2.48
C ARG A 112 17.67 1.59 2.53
N GLN A 113 16.88 2.45 3.17
CA GLN A 113 15.43 2.33 3.17
C GLN A 113 14.83 2.57 1.77
N VAL A 114 15.36 3.52 1.01
CA VAL A 114 14.95 3.77 -0.39
C VAL A 114 15.27 2.58 -1.29
N GLU A 115 16.45 1.96 -1.12
CA GLU A 115 16.78 0.71 -1.84
C GLU A 115 15.83 -0.44 -1.47
N ALA A 116 15.46 -0.56 -0.19
CA ALA A 116 14.46 -1.53 0.25
C ALA A 116 13.07 -1.27 -0.37
N ILE A 117 12.66 0.01 -0.47
CA ILE A 117 11.42 0.41 -1.14
C ILE A 117 11.48 0.08 -2.62
N ARG A 118 12.58 0.42 -3.30
CA ARG A 118 12.82 0.12 -4.72
C ARG A 118 12.71 -1.37 -5.01
N GLY A 119 13.38 -2.21 -4.21
CA GLY A 119 13.27 -3.66 -4.36
C GLY A 119 11.83 -4.14 -4.18
N GLY A 120 11.13 -3.64 -3.15
CA GLY A 120 9.78 -4.08 -2.80
C GLY A 120 8.68 -3.69 -3.79
N ILE A 121 8.89 -2.66 -4.62
CA ILE A 121 7.93 -2.23 -5.66
C ILE A 121 8.19 -2.92 -7.01
N GLN A 122 9.35 -3.53 -7.16
CA GLN A 122 9.75 -4.34 -8.31
C GLN A 122 9.31 -5.81 -8.13
N ASN A 123 9.33 -6.59 -9.20
CA ASN A 123 8.89 -7.98 -9.18
C ASN A 123 9.96 -8.86 -8.48
N GLY A 124 9.56 -10.05 -8.03
CA GLY A 124 10.48 -11.04 -7.45
C GLY A 124 10.49 -11.07 -5.92
N LEU A 125 11.65 -11.48 -5.38
CA LEU A 125 11.88 -11.65 -3.95
C LEU A 125 12.69 -10.45 -3.41
N THR A 126 12.11 -9.73 -2.47
CA THR A 126 12.80 -8.68 -1.71
C THR A 126 12.95 -9.12 -0.26
N MET A 127 14.19 -9.18 0.21
CA MET A 127 14.50 -9.44 1.61
C MET A 127 15.00 -8.18 2.30
N ILE A 128 14.36 -7.80 3.41
CA ILE A 128 14.72 -6.61 4.19
C ILE A 128 15.06 -7.06 5.61
N VAL A 129 16.34 -6.91 5.97
CA VAL A 129 16.83 -7.10 7.34
C VAL A 129 16.76 -5.76 8.04
N GLY A 130 15.90 -5.65 9.05
CA GLY A 130 15.76 -4.43 9.82
C GLY A 130 16.14 -4.64 11.29
N PRO A 131 17.27 -4.10 11.76
CA PRO A 131 17.62 -4.07 13.17
C PRO A 131 16.55 -3.38 14.06
N PRO A 132 16.69 -3.41 15.40
CA PRO A 132 15.77 -2.71 16.30
C PRO A 132 15.70 -1.20 15.98
N GLY A 133 14.50 -0.68 15.76
CA GLY A 133 14.25 0.76 15.60
C GLY A 133 14.64 1.36 14.24
N THR A 134 14.94 0.56 13.22
CA THR A 134 15.38 1.05 11.89
C THR A 134 14.25 1.39 10.90
N GLY A 135 13.00 1.47 11.36
CA GLY A 135 11.86 1.87 10.51
C GLY A 135 11.33 0.79 9.56
N LYS A 136 11.44 -0.50 9.93
CA LYS A 136 10.86 -1.64 9.16
C LYS A 136 9.43 -1.38 8.71
N THR A 137 8.57 -0.98 9.66
CA THR A 137 7.16 -0.72 9.42
C THR A 137 6.95 0.47 8.49
N ASP A 138 7.75 1.53 8.61
CA ASP A 138 7.70 2.69 7.71
C ASP A 138 8.04 2.29 6.26
N VAL A 139 9.08 1.48 6.07
CA VAL A 139 9.44 0.92 4.75
C VAL A 139 8.31 0.06 4.20
N ALA A 140 7.75 -0.84 5.02
CA ALA A 140 6.66 -1.72 4.61
C ALA A 140 5.44 -0.93 4.13
N VAL A 141 5.05 0.09 4.90
CA VAL A 141 3.89 0.94 4.63
C VAL A 141 4.10 1.80 3.39
N GLN A 142 5.33 2.30 3.16
CA GLN A 142 5.65 3.01 1.93
C GLN A 142 5.59 2.10 0.70
N ILE A 143 6.11 0.86 0.77
CA ILE A 143 5.97 -0.13 -0.30
C ILE A 143 4.49 -0.40 -0.60
N ILE A 144 3.66 -0.59 0.44
CA ILE A 144 2.21 -0.80 0.29
C ILE A 144 1.54 0.37 -0.42
N SER A 145 1.84 1.60 0.01
CA SER A 145 1.31 2.84 -0.57
C SER A 145 1.70 2.99 -2.05
N THR A 146 2.97 2.77 -2.37
CA THR A 146 3.46 2.85 -3.75
C THR A 146 2.84 1.76 -4.63
N LEU A 147 2.78 0.51 -4.18
CA LEU A 147 2.10 -0.57 -4.93
C LEU A 147 0.62 -0.27 -5.16
N PHE A 148 -0.06 0.29 -4.16
CA PHE A 148 -1.46 0.68 -4.25
C PHE A 148 -1.69 1.77 -5.31
N LYS A 149 -0.79 2.73 -5.43
CA LYS A 149 -0.89 3.83 -6.40
C LYS A 149 -0.47 3.39 -7.81
N THR A 150 0.66 2.68 -7.94
CA THR A 150 1.23 2.28 -9.23
C THR A 150 0.43 1.19 -9.92
N TYR A 151 -0.14 0.25 -9.17
CA TYR A 151 -0.82 -0.92 -9.73
C TYR A 151 -2.29 -1.02 -9.27
N PRO A 152 -3.21 -0.21 -9.84
CA PRO A 152 -4.63 -0.17 -9.44
C PRO A 152 -5.34 -1.53 -9.51
N ASN A 153 -4.91 -2.39 -10.44
CA ASN A 153 -5.52 -3.72 -10.67
C ASN A 153 -4.89 -4.84 -9.83
N GLN A 154 -3.84 -4.54 -9.06
CA GLN A 154 -3.16 -5.52 -8.21
C GLN A 154 -3.66 -5.46 -6.77
N ARG A 155 -3.56 -6.59 -6.07
CA ARG A 155 -3.94 -6.73 -4.67
C ARG A 155 -2.74 -7.18 -3.84
N THR A 156 -2.62 -6.59 -2.65
CA THR A 156 -1.52 -6.82 -1.72
C THR A 156 -2.03 -7.52 -0.47
N LEU A 157 -1.44 -8.68 -0.17
CA LEU A 157 -1.65 -9.44 1.05
C LEU A 157 -0.56 -9.09 2.07
N ILE A 158 -0.97 -8.64 3.26
CA ILE A 158 -0.09 -8.35 4.39
C ILE A 158 -0.21 -9.50 5.39
N VAL A 159 0.92 -10.06 5.78
CA VAL A 159 0.98 -11.12 6.79
C VAL A 159 1.96 -10.72 7.89
N THR A 160 1.57 -10.91 9.14
CA THR A 160 2.46 -10.69 10.28
C THR A 160 2.41 -11.86 11.24
N HIS A 161 3.37 -11.95 12.16
CA HIS A 161 3.29 -12.89 13.27
C HIS A 161 2.26 -12.41 14.31
N SER A 162 2.30 -11.13 14.68
CA SER A 162 1.48 -10.56 15.75
C SER A 162 0.39 -9.59 15.28
N ASN A 163 -0.68 -9.50 16.08
CA ASN A 163 -1.71 -8.47 15.92
C ASN A 163 -1.17 -7.05 16.18
N GLN A 164 -0.13 -6.91 17.01
CA GLN A 164 0.49 -5.63 17.30
C GLN A 164 1.19 -5.04 16.07
N ALA A 165 1.89 -5.87 15.29
CA ALA A 165 2.48 -5.44 14.02
C ALA A 165 1.40 -4.99 13.02
N LEU A 166 0.27 -5.72 12.93
CA LEU A 166 -0.87 -5.27 12.10
C LEU A 166 -1.36 -3.90 12.54
N ASN A 167 -1.58 -3.68 13.84
CA ASN A 167 -2.04 -2.38 14.34
C ASN A 167 -1.09 -1.25 13.89
N GLN A 168 0.23 -1.44 14.04
CA GLN A 168 1.24 -0.44 13.64
C GLN A 168 1.23 -0.16 12.14
N ILE A 169 1.08 -1.20 11.31
CA ILE A 169 0.94 -1.05 9.86
C ILE A 169 -0.31 -0.22 9.54
N PHE A 170 -1.48 -0.56 10.08
CA PHE A 170 -2.74 0.15 9.80
C PHE A 170 -2.71 1.60 10.29
N GLU A 171 -2.20 1.86 11.50
CA GLU A 171 -2.05 3.22 12.05
C GLU A 171 -1.23 4.13 11.12
N LYS A 172 -0.22 3.58 10.44
CA LYS A 172 0.60 4.34 9.48
C LYS A 172 -0.04 4.44 8.11
N ILE A 173 -0.66 3.37 7.58
CA ILE A 173 -1.30 3.41 6.24
C ILE A 173 -2.44 4.44 6.20
N ILE A 174 -3.21 4.57 7.28
CA ILE A 174 -4.32 5.55 7.34
C ILE A 174 -3.81 6.98 7.18
N ASN A 175 -2.55 7.25 7.52
CA ASN A 175 -1.90 8.55 7.36
C ASN A 175 -1.25 8.75 5.99
N LEU A 176 -1.45 7.84 5.04
CA LEU A 176 -1.02 7.96 3.66
C LEU A 176 -2.23 8.05 2.72
N ASP A 177 -1.97 8.46 1.48
CA ASP A 177 -2.93 8.53 0.38
C ASP A 177 -3.31 7.13 -0.14
N VAL A 178 -4.05 6.39 0.70
CA VAL A 178 -4.61 5.08 0.43
C VAL A 178 -6.10 5.12 0.78
N ASP A 179 -6.95 4.72 -0.16
CA ASP A 179 -8.40 4.66 0.07
C ASP A 179 -8.73 3.59 1.12
N GLU A 180 -9.18 4.07 2.29
CA GLU A 180 -9.54 3.27 3.44
C GLU A 180 -10.64 2.22 3.17
N MET A 181 -11.48 2.44 2.14
CA MET A 181 -12.50 1.47 1.72
C MET A 181 -11.89 0.23 1.08
N LYS A 182 -10.65 0.35 0.57
CA LYS A 182 -9.93 -0.74 -0.08
C LYS A 182 -9.05 -1.53 0.91
N LEU A 183 -9.07 -1.21 2.21
CA LEU A 183 -8.36 -1.94 3.26
C LEU A 183 -9.30 -2.88 4.02
N ILE A 184 -8.80 -4.07 4.38
CA ILE A 184 -9.51 -4.99 5.28
C ILE A 184 -8.53 -5.78 6.14
N ARG A 185 -8.89 -5.95 7.42
CA ARG A 185 -8.20 -6.83 8.36
C ARG A 185 -9.01 -8.10 8.57
N LEU A 186 -8.33 -9.25 8.56
CA LEU A 186 -8.89 -10.57 8.79
C LEU A 186 -8.21 -11.21 10.00
N GLY A 187 -8.98 -11.67 11.00
CA GLY A 187 -8.41 -12.30 12.18
C GLY A 187 -9.18 -12.15 13.47
N HIS A 188 -8.74 -12.88 14.50
CA HIS A 188 -9.12 -12.57 15.88
C HIS A 188 -8.44 -11.25 16.29
N GLY A 189 -9.18 -10.33 16.92
CA GLY A 189 -8.69 -8.98 17.23
C GLY A 189 -8.94 -7.95 16.12
N GLU A 190 -9.81 -8.26 15.15
CA GLU A 190 -10.31 -7.30 14.14
C GLU A 190 -10.86 -5.99 14.77
N GLU A 191 -11.36 -6.06 16.01
CA GLU A 191 -12.00 -4.96 16.75
C GLU A 191 -11.04 -4.20 17.69
N GLU A 192 -9.79 -4.64 17.87
CA GLU A 192 -8.85 -4.10 18.87
C GLU A 192 -7.98 -2.95 18.37
N LEU A 193 -8.27 -2.40 17.20
CA LEU A 193 -7.56 -1.21 16.71
C LEU A 193 -7.95 0.00 17.57
N ALA A 194 -6.96 0.67 18.15
CA ALA A 194 -7.13 1.97 18.83
C ALA A 194 -7.41 3.13 17.86
N THR A 195 -7.86 2.82 16.64
CA THR A 195 -8.25 3.80 15.63
C THR A 195 -9.75 4.04 15.71
N THR A 196 -10.19 5.26 15.38
CA THR A 196 -11.62 5.61 15.30
C THR A 196 -12.40 4.79 14.27
N LYS A 197 -11.71 4.05 13.39
CA LYS A 197 -12.27 3.34 12.25
C LYS A 197 -12.12 1.83 12.41
N ASP A 198 -13.18 1.11 12.06
CA ASP A 198 -13.23 -0.35 12.16
C ASP A 198 -12.90 -1.02 10.81
N PHE A 199 -11.72 -1.65 10.72
CA PHE A 199 -11.23 -2.36 9.54
C PHE A 199 -11.61 -3.84 9.51
N SER A 200 -12.44 -4.29 10.45
CA SER A 200 -13.03 -5.62 10.46
C SER A 200 -13.96 -5.84 9.25
N ARG A 201 -14.32 -7.10 9.03
CA ARG A 201 -15.33 -7.47 8.03
C ARG A 201 -16.63 -6.69 8.19
N ASN A 202 -17.13 -6.61 9.41
CA ASN A 202 -18.42 -5.96 9.70
C ASN A 202 -18.30 -4.44 9.61
N GLY A 203 -17.22 -3.86 10.15
CA GLY A 203 -16.94 -2.44 10.07
C GLY A 203 -16.88 -1.95 8.62
N ARG A 204 -16.18 -2.68 7.74
CA ARG A 204 -16.10 -2.34 6.31
C ARG A 204 -17.45 -2.47 5.60
N VAL A 205 -18.25 -3.50 5.89
CA VAL A 205 -19.62 -3.62 5.33
C VAL A 205 -20.48 -2.43 5.75
N ASN A 206 -20.46 -2.04 7.02
CA ASN A 206 -21.22 -0.90 7.52
C ASN A 206 -20.76 0.41 6.87
N CYS A 207 -19.45 0.60 6.71
CA CYS A 207 -18.86 1.76 6.07
C CYS A 207 -19.30 1.90 4.60
N VAL A 208 -19.27 0.79 3.84
CA VAL A 208 -19.76 0.76 2.46
C VAL A 208 -21.26 1.05 2.37
N LEU A 209 -22.07 0.50 3.28
CA LEU A 209 -23.51 0.76 3.30
C LEU A 209 -23.82 2.24 3.60
N ALA A 210 -23.10 2.85 4.54
CA ALA A 210 -23.23 4.27 4.85
C ALA A 210 -22.80 5.14 3.66
N ARG A 211 -21.62 4.88 3.08
CA ARG A 211 -21.09 5.60 1.92
C ARG A 211 -22.01 5.49 0.71
N ARG A 212 -22.59 4.31 0.46
CA ARG A 212 -23.59 4.11 -0.60
C ARG A 212 -24.80 5.05 -0.42
N LEU A 213 -25.30 5.21 0.80
CA LEU A 213 -26.42 6.12 1.08
C LEU A 213 -26.05 7.59 0.81
N GLU A 214 -24.83 8.01 1.20
CA GLU A 214 -24.32 9.35 0.90
C GLU A 214 -24.22 9.61 -0.61
N LEU A 215 -23.68 8.65 -1.37
CA LEU A 215 -23.55 8.78 -2.82
C LEU A 215 -24.90 8.81 -3.51
N ILE A 216 -25.86 7.98 -3.08
CA ILE A 216 -27.24 8.01 -3.57
C ILE A 216 -27.85 9.39 -3.33
N GLN A 217 -27.63 10.00 -2.16
CA GLN A 217 -28.11 11.35 -1.86
C GLN A 217 -27.49 12.38 -2.82
N LYS A 218 -26.18 12.30 -3.11
CA LYS A 218 -25.53 13.16 -4.11
C LYS A 218 -26.14 13.01 -5.51
N VAL A 219 -26.52 11.80 -5.91
CA VAL A 219 -27.21 11.56 -7.20
C VAL A 219 -28.61 12.19 -7.20
N VAL A 220 -29.35 12.11 -6.09
CA VAL A 220 -30.64 12.81 -5.93
C VAL A 220 -30.46 14.32 -6.09
N ASP A 221 -29.43 14.89 -5.46
CA ASP A 221 -29.16 16.33 -5.51
C ASP A 221 -28.72 16.77 -6.92
N LEU A 222 -27.90 15.96 -7.59
CA LEU A 222 -27.54 16.16 -9.00
C LEU A 222 -28.76 16.13 -9.91
N GLN A 223 -29.69 15.17 -9.73
CA GLN A 223 -30.92 15.12 -10.52
C GLN A 223 -31.78 16.38 -10.32
N LYS A 224 -31.96 16.81 -9.06
CA LYS A 224 -32.71 18.04 -8.74
C LYS A 224 -32.07 19.27 -9.40
N SER A 225 -30.74 19.35 -9.37
CA SER A 225 -29.99 20.46 -9.97
C SER A 225 -30.18 20.57 -11.49
N LEU A 226 -30.49 19.45 -12.16
CA LEU A 226 -30.74 19.38 -13.60
C LEU A 226 -32.22 19.61 -13.96
N GLY A 227 -33.09 19.85 -12.98
CA GLY A 227 -34.52 20.07 -13.20
C GLY A 227 -35.27 18.85 -13.73
N ILE A 228 -34.73 17.64 -13.52
CA ILE A 228 -35.35 16.41 -14.00
C ILE A 228 -36.38 15.94 -12.96
N GLU A 229 -37.66 16.17 -13.25
CA GLU A 229 -38.77 15.62 -12.47
C GLU A 229 -38.82 14.09 -12.63
N GLY A 230 -38.81 13.36 -11.52
CA GLY A 230 -38.74 11.90 -11.55
C GLY A 230 -38.61 11.24 -10.16
N MET A 231 -38.46 9.91 -10.15
CA MET A 231 -38.45 9.07 -8.93
C MET A 231 -37.49 9.61 -7.87
N THR A 232 -38.01 9.84 -6.66
CA THR A 232 -37.27 10.35 -5.51
C THR A 232 -36.29 9.35 -4.89
N GLN A 233 -36.33 8.09 -5.32
CA GLN A 233 -35.52 7.00 -4.77
C GLN A 233 -34.59 6.43 -5.84
N HIS A 234 -33.29 6.63 -5.66
CA HIS A 234 -32.27 5.96 -6.48
C HIS A 234 -31.77 4.68 -5.80
N THR A 235 -31.55 3.66 -6.63
CA THR A 235 -30.71 2.49 -6.34
C THR A 235 -29.40 2.63 -7.11
N CYS A 236 -28.41 1.77 -6.85
CA CYS A 236 -27.19 1.72 -7.65
C CYS A 236 -27.51 1.46 -9.14
N GLU A 237 -28.54 0.66 -9.43
CA GLU A 237 -28.97 0.38 -10.80
C GLU A 237 -29.64 1.57 -11.49
N THR A 238 -30.55 2.28 -10.82
CA THR A 238 -31.17 3.47 -11.41
C THR A 238 -30.18 4.62 -11.54
N ALA A 239 -29.18 4.70 -10.65
CA ALA A 239 -28.09 5.66 -10.76
C ALA A 239 -27.20 5.40 -12.00
N ASP A 240 -26.90 4.13 -12.32
CA ASP A 240 -26.15 3.76 -13.54
C ASP A 240 -26.92 4.12 -14.82
N ASN A 241 -28.24 3.89 -14.81
CA ASN A 241 -29.13 4.33 -15.89
C ASN A 241 -29.14 5.87 -16.02
N PHE A 242 -29.27 6.58 -14.89
CA PHE A 242 -29.23 8.04 -14.87
C PHE A 242 -27.91 8.59 -15.42
N TYR A 243 -26.77 8.01 -15.02
CA TYR A 243 -25.46 8.38 -15.57
C TYR A 243 -25.41 8.20 -17.09
N THR A 244 -25.84 7.03 -17.58
CA THR A 244 -25.77 6.67 -19.00
C THR A 244 -26.68 7.54 -19.87
N TYR A 245 -27.91 7.80 -19.42
CA TYR A 245 -28.92 8.47 -20.24
C TYR A 245 -29.04 9.98 -20.00
N GLN A 246 -28.60 10.49 -18.84
CA GLN A 246 -28.73 11.92 -18.52
C GLN A 246 -27.37 12.63 -18.45
N ILE A 247 -26.35 11.99 -17.87
CA ILE A 247 -25.05 12.65 -17.61
C ILE A 247 -24.12 12.56 -18.82
N ILE A 248 -23.90 11.35 -19.37
CA ILE A 248 -23.01 11.15 -20.52
C ILE A 248 -23.41 12.01 -21.74
N PRO A 249 -24.70 12.10 -22.15
CA PRO A 249 -25.09 12.93 -23.29
C PRO A 249 -24.77 14.41 -23.08
N ARG A 250 -25.01 14.95 -21.88
CA ARG A 250 -24.69 16.34 -21.53
C ARG A 250 -23.18 16.61 -21.55
N ILE A 251 -22.36 15.66 -21.09
CA ILE A 251 -20.90 15.76 -21.19
C ILE A 251 -20.45 15.78 -22.66
N LYS A 252 -21.04 14.92 -23.51
CA LYS A 252 -20.72 14.89 -24.95
C LYS A 252 -21.11 16.19 -25.64
N GLU A 253 -22.28 16.73 -25.32
CA GLU A 253 -22.76 18.02 -25.85
C GLU A 253 -21.83 19.16 -25.44
N PHE A 254 -21.47 19.25 -24.16
CA PHE A 254 -20.50 20.23 -23.64
C PHE A 254 -19.14 20.15 -24.35
N ASN A 255 -18.59 18.93 -24.47
CA ASN A 255 -17.30 18.72 -25.14
C ASN A 255 -17.35 19.08 -26.63
N SER A 256 -18.49 18.84 -27.30
CA SER A 256 -18.67 19.20 -28.72
C SER A 256 -18.74 20.73 -28.89
N ASN A 257 -19.46 21.42 -28.01
CA ASN A 257 -19.57 22.88 -28.01
C ASN A 257 -18.21 23.56 -27.77
N LEU A 258 -17.37 22.99 -26.91
CA LEU A 258 -16.00 23.46 -26.67
C LEU A 258 -15.03 23.23 -27.85
N GLN A 259 -15.32 22.29 -28.74
CA GLN A 259 -14.49 22.03 -29.93
C GLN A 259 -14.88 22.91 -31.13
N HIS A 260 -16.16 23.28 -31.24
CA HIS A 260 -16.67 24.03 -32.39
C HIS A 260 -16.61 25.55 -32.26
N ASN A 261 -16.65 26.09 -31.04
CA ASN A 261 -16.54 27.53 -30.81
C ASN A 261 -15.09 27.90 -30.46
N ASP A 262 -14.52 28.90 -31.16
CA ASP A 262 -13.21 29.48 -30.83
C ASP A 262 -13.15 29.78 -29.32
N GLY A 263 -12.18 29.18 -28.62
CA GLY A 263 -12.15 28.98 -27.17
C GLY A 263 -12.20 30.26 -26.33
N SER A 264 -13.38 30.84 -26.18
CA SER A 264 -13.63 31.95 -25.26
C SER A 264 -13.89 31.44 -23.85
N ILE A 265 -13.37 32.16 -22.86
CA ILE A 265 -13.51 31.85 -21.42
C ILE A 265 -15.00 31.80 -21.02
N GLU A 266 -15.79 32.72 -21.55
CA GLU A 266 -17.24 32.81 -21.31
C GLU A 266 -18.02 31.58 -21.79
N ASN A 267 -17.53 30.90 -22.83
CA ASN A 267 -18.16 29.68 -23.32
C ASN A 267 -18.02 28.52 -22.32
N VAL A 268 -16.92 28.42 -21.57
CA VAL A 268 -16.73 27.31 -20.61
C VAL A 268 -17.75 27.41 -19.46
N SER A 269 -17.89 28.59 -18.87
CA SER A 269 -18.79 28.78 -17.72
C SER A 269 -20.27 28.73 -18.12
N SER A 270 -20.63 29.30 -19.27
CA SER A 270 -22.02 29.34 -19.74
C SER A 270 -22.53 28.00 -20.27
N SER A 271 -21.66 27.17 -20.84
CA SER A 271 -22.06 25.87 -21.42
C SER A 271 -21.92 24.69 -20.45
N PHE A 272 -21.29 24.86 -19.28
CA PHE A 272 -21.09 23.77 -18.33
C PHE A 272 -22.43 23.28 -17.72
N PRO A 273 -22.80 22.00 -17.91
CA PRO A 273 -24.15 21.53 -17.61
C PRO A 273 -24.42 21.26 -16.12
N PHE A 274 -23.40 21.32 -15.25
CA PHE A 274 -23.51 20.92 -13.84
C PHE A 274 -23.27 22.08 -12.86
N THR A 275 -23.38 23.33 -13.30
CA THR A 275 -23.12 24.54 -12.48
C THR A 275 -23.89 24.54 -11.17
N THR A 276 -25.21 24.28 -11.20
CA THR A 276 -26.07 24.30 -10.00
C THR A 276 -25.65 23.26 -8.96
N PHE A 277 -25.34 22.04 -9.40
CA PHE A 277 -24.85 20.99 -8.49
C PHE A 277 -23.49 21.37 -7.91
N MET A 278 -22.59 21.84 -8.75
CA MET A 278 -21.22 22.13 -8.38
C MET A 278 -21.09 23.35 -7.45
N ASN A 279 -21.99 24.32 -7.55
CA ASN A 279 -22.10 25.42 -6.59
C ASN A 279 -22.44 24.94 -5.17
N SER A 280 -23.04 23.76 -5.00
CA SER A 280 -23.23 23.17 -3.67
C SER A 280 -21.97 22.53 -3.09
N VAL A 281 -20.96 22.28 -3.93
CA VAL A 281 -19.71 21.59 -3.56
C VAL A 281 -18.54 22.57 -3.45
N THR A 282 -18.49 23.61 -4.29
CA THR A 282 -17.40 24.60 -4.34
C THR A 282 -17.93 26.02 -4.42
N GLU A 283 -17.33 26.95 -3.67
CA GLU A 283 -17.72 28.36 -3.64
C GLU A 283 -17.41 29.11 -4.95
N LYS A 284 -16.36 28.69 -5.68
CA LYS A 284 -15.95 29.29 -6.96
C LYS A 284 -15.62 28.22 -8.00
N LEU A 285 -16.48 28.12 -9.01
CA LEU A 285 -16.41 27.14 -10.11
C LEU A 285 -15.27 27.41 -11.10
N PHE A 286 -15.20 28.65 -11.61
CA PHE A 286 -14.27 29.03 -12.67
C PHE A 286 -13.54 30.32 -12.27
N ASP A 287 -12.25 30.41 -12.58
CA ASP A 287 -11.46 31.59 -12.23
C ASP A 287 -11.55 32.69 -13.29
N GLY A 288 -11.89 32.33 -14.52
CA GLY A 288 -12.01 33.28 -15.63
C GLY A 288 -10.67 33.83 -16.10
N VAL A 289 -9.55 33.22 -15.70
CA VAL A 289 -8.18 33.69 -15.98
C VAL A 289 -7.69 33.19 -17.34
N SER A 290 -7.92 31.92 -17.64
CA SER A 290 -7.53 31.28 -18.89
C SER A 290 -8.55 30.23 -19.33
N PHE A 291 -8.82 30.16 -20.63
CA PHE A 291 -9.69 29.13 -21.22
C PHE A 291 -9.18 27.73 -20.89
N GLU A 292 -7.86 27.55 -20.90
CA GLU A 292 -7.24 26.24 -20.70
C GLU A 292 -7.30 25.79 -19.23
N GLU A 293 -7.18 26.72 -18.29
CA GLU A 293 -7.37 26.45 -16.86
C GLU A 293 -8.82 26.10 -16.55
N ASP A 294 -9.79 26.92 -16.99
CA ASP A 294 -11.21 26.65 -16.73
C ASP A 294 -11.69 25.38 -17.43
N ARG A 295 -11.14 25.06 -18.62
CA ARG A 295 -11.38 23.78 -19.29
C ARG A 295 -10.84 22.60 -18.49
N ASN A 296 -9.66 22.72 -17.88
CA ASN A 296 -9.10 21.67 -17.03
C ASN A 296 -9.93 21.50 -15.75
N LYS A 297 -10.40 22.59 -15.13
CA LYS A 297 -11.35 22.51 -14.00
C LYS A 297 -12.65 21.83 -14.38
N ALA A 298 -13.22 22.16 -15.53
CA ALA A 298 -14.45 21.52 -16.01
C ALA A 298 -14.25 20.01 -16.21
N LYS A 299 -13.09 19.57 -16.72
CA LYS A 299 -12.75 18.15 -16.82
C LYS A 299 -12.66 17.48 -15.46
N GLU A 300 -12.01 18.10 -14.48
CA GLU A 300 -11.93 17.57 -13.10
C GLU A 300 -13.32 17.42 -12.47
N TYR A 301 -14.22 18.37 -12.71
CA TYR A 301 -15.60 18.29 -12.22
C TYR A 301 -16.38 17.15 -12.86
N ILE A 302 -16.20 16.95 -14.17
CA ILE A 302 -16.78 15.81 -14.90
C ILE A 302 -16.20 14.49 -14.38
N GLU A 303 -14.90 14.43 -14.11
CA GLU A 303 -14.23 13.26 -13.54
C GLU A 303 -14.76 12.93 -12.14
N TYR A 304 -14.93 13.93 -11.28
CA TYR A 304 -15.56 13.74 -9.96
C TYR A 304 -16.96 13.16 -10.07
N ILE A 305 -17.82 13.72 -10.93
CA ILE A 305 -19.16 13.19 -11.16
C ILE A 305 -19.06 11.73 -11.65
N GLY A 306 -18.16 11.44 -12.60
CA GLY A 306 -17.89 10.08 -13.05
C GLY A 306 -17.47 9.14 -11.92
N ASN A 307 -16.61 9.60 -11.02
CA ASN A 307 -16.14 8.84 -9.86
C ASN A 307 -17.27 8.50 -8.88
N LEU A 308 -18.23 9.41 -8.65
CA LEU A 308 -19.41 9.12 -7.82
C LEU A 308 -20.19 7.91 -8.36
N PHE A 309 -20.43 7.87 -9.68
CA PHE A 309 -21.16 6.76 -10.31
C PHE A 309 -20.33 5.49 -10.42
N SER A 310 -19.03 5.61 -10.65
CA SER A 310 -18.09 4.48 -10.62
C SER A 310 -18.09 3.80 -9.24
N GLU A 311 -18.03 4.59 -8.16
CA GLU A 311 -18.07 4.11 -6.78
C GLU A 311 -19.42 3.43 -6.48
N LEU A 312 -20.54 4.03 -6.87
CA LEU A 312 -21.88 3.40 -6.74
C LEU A 312 -21.99 2.07 -7.48
N LYS A 313 -21.39 1.97 -8.67
CA LYS A 313 -21.37 0.74 -9.46
C LYS A 313 -20.61 -0.38 -8.76
N GLU A 314 -19.51 -0.07 -8.07
CA GLU A 314 -18.78 -1.04 -7.23
C GLU A 314 -19.63 -1.54 -6.07
N TYR A 315 -20.55 -0.71 -5.54
CA TYR A 315 -21.44 -1.06 -4.43
C TYR A 315 -22.74 -1.75 -4.84
N ARG A 316 -23.05 -1.86 -6.15
CA ARG A 316 -24.26 -2.55 -6.64
C ARG A 316 -24.44 -3.95 -6.05
N PRO A 317 -23.39 -4.80 -5.92
CA PRO A 317 -23.57 -6.13 -5.35
C PRO A 317 -24.04 -6.14 -3.89
N PHE A 318 -23.84 -5.07 -3.12
CA PHE A 318 -24.34 -4.99 -1.74
C PHE A 318 -25.87 -4.86 -1.66
N GLU A 319 -26.53 -4.42 -2.75
CA GLU A 319 -27.99 -4.45 -2.89
C GLU A 319 -28.51 -5.87 -3.10
N LEU A 320 -27.75 -6.68 -3.86
CA LEU A 320 -28.12 -8.03 -4.25
C LEU A 320 -27.81 -9.05 -3.14
N LEU A 321 -26.66 -8.88 -2.48
CA LEU A 321 -26.20 -9.75 -1.40
C LEU A 321 -26.95 -9.41 -0.12
N ARG A 322 -27.72 -10.38 0.41
CA ARG A 322 -28.58 -10.18 1.59
C ARG A 322 -27.86 -10.42 2.90
N THR A 323 -26.97 -11.40 2.97
CA THR A 323 -26.31 -11.76 4.23
C THR A 323 -25.05 -10.93 4.47
N ALA A 324 -24.77 -10.62 5.73
CA ALA A 324 -23.52 -9.94 6.10
C ALA A 324 -22.28 -10.75 5.69
N ARG A 325 -22.37 -12.09 5.74
CA ARG A 325 -21.31 -13.00 5.32
C ARG A 325 -20.99 -12.85 3.84
N ASP A 326 -22.01 -12.84 2.97
CA ASP A 326 -21.79 -12.73 1.54
C ASP A 326 -21.24 -11.36 1.15
N ARG A 327 -21.74 -10.29 1.77
CA ARG A 327 -21.21 -8.92 1.61
C ARG A 327 -19.75 -8.84 2.02
N SER A 328 -19.40 -9.43 3.16
CA SER A 328 -18.02 -9.50 3.63
C SER A 328 -17.12 -10.30 2.68
N ASN A 329 -17.60 -11.45 2.18
CA ASN A 329 -16.86 -12.24 1.20
C ASN A 329 -16.63 -11.45 -0.09
N TYR A 330 -17.64 -10.71 -0.57
CA TYR A 330 -17.50 -9.85 -1.75
C TYR A 330 -16.41 -8.78 -1.57
N LEU A 331 -16.35 -8.13 -0.39
CA LEU A 331 -15.26 -7.21 -0.05
C LEU A 331 -13.89 -7.89 -0.17
N VAL A 332 -13.74 -9.05 0.47
CA VAL A 332 -12.50 -9.82 0.50
C VAL A 332 -12.08 -10.33 -0.87
N ILE A 333 -13.01 -10.52 -1.82
CA ILE A 333 -12.69 -11.08 -3.14
C ILE A 333 -12.49 -9.99 -4.19
N LYS A 334 -13.30 -8.92 -4.16
CA LYS A 334 -13.40 -7.96 -5.27
C LYS A 334 -13.07 -6.53 -4.89
N THR A 335 -13.57 -6.03 -3.77
CA THR A 335 -13.45 -4.60 -3.45
C THR A 335 -12.12 -4.24 -2.80
N CYS A 336 -11.68 -5.01 -1.81
CA CYS A 336 -10.48 -4.69 -1.06
C CYS A 336 -9.22 -4.99 -1.87
N ARG A 337 -8.26 -4.08 -1.82
CA ARG A 337 -6.96 -4.19 -2.50
C ARG A 337 -5.83 -4.47 -1.53
N ILE A 338 -5.95 -4.05 -0.28
CA ILE A 338 -5.02 -4.35 0.80
C ILE A 338 -5.74 -5.23 1.81
N ILE A 339 -5.27 -6.47 1.96
CA ILE A 339 -5.86 -7.49 2.82
C ILE A 339 -4.80 -7.91 3.82
N ALA A 340 -5.09 -7.81 5.11
CA ALA A 340 -4.10 -8.05 6.15
C ALA A 340 -4.57 -9.10 7.16
N MET A 341 -3.68 -10.00 7.57
CA MET A 341 -3.98 -11.04 8.56
C MET A 341 -2.72 -11.54 9.28
N THR A 342 -2.87 -12.29 10.36
CA THR A 342 -1.74 -12.99 10.98
C THR A 342 -1.43 -14.29 10.23
N CYS A 343 -0.18 -14.78 10.32
CA CYS A 343 0.22 -16.07 9.72
C CYS A 343 -0.62 -17.25 10.26
N VAL A 344 -0.97 -17.20 11.55
CA VAL A 344 -1.86 -18.18 12.19
C VAL A 344 -3.25 -18.13 11.56
N HIS A 345 -3.81 -16.93 11.33
CA HIS A 345 -5.10 -16.82 10.68
C HIS A 345 -5.07 -17.30 9.23
N ALA A 346 -4.01 -16.97 8.48
CA ALA A 346 -3.79 -17.48 7.12
C ALA A 346 -3.79 -19.02 7.09
N ALA A 347 -3.09 -19.66 8.04
CA ALA A 347 -3.02 -21.11 8.14
C ALA A 347 -4.38 -21.76 8.45
N LEU A 348 -5.17 -21.15 9.33
CA LEU A 348 -6.50 -21.62 9.71
C LEU A 348 -7.55 -21.40 8.61
N LYS A 349 -7.47 -20.28 7.87
CA LYS A 349 -8.48 -19.86 6.89
C LYS A 349 -8.13 -20.14 5.44
N ARG A 350 -7.00 -20.80 5.15
CA ARG A 350 -6.59 -21.13 3.79
C ARG A 350 -7.72 -21.77 2.98
N LYS A 351 -8.36 -22.83 3.51
CA LYS A 351 -9.41 -23.55 2.77
C LYS A 351 -10.57 -22.60 2.40
N ASP A 352 -11.07 -21.85 3.37
CA ASP A 352 -12.13 -20.87 3.15
C ASP A 352 -11.73 -19.82 2.09
N LEU A 353 -10.50 -19.31 2.13
CA LEU A 353 -10.00 -18.31 1.16
C LEU A 353 -9.85 -18.89 -0.25
N VAL A 354 -9.34 -20.11 -0.37
CA VAL A 354 -9.20 -20.81 -1.64
C VAL A 354 -10.58 -21.12 -2.25
N ASP A 355 -11.53 -21.59 -1.44
CA ASP A 355 -12.91 -21.87 -1.86
C ASP A 355 -13.63 -20.59 -2.32
N LEU A 356 -13.33 -19.46 -1.67
CA LEU A 356 -13.80 -18.13 -2.07
C LEU A 356 -13.10 -17.57 -3.32
N LYS A 357 -12.15 -18.31 -3.93
CA LYS A 357 -11.34 -17.87 -5.07
C LYS A 357 -10.61 -16.56 -4.78
N PHE A 358 -10.09 -16.42 -3.56
CA PHE A 358 -9.24 -15.29 -3.19
C PHE A 358 -8.02 -15.22 -4.12
N GLN A 359 -7.64 -14.01 -4.52
CA GLN A 359 -6.51 -13.75 -5.41
C GLN A 359 -5.73 -12.52 -4.96
N TYR A 360 -4.42 -12.55 -5.13
CA TYR A 360 -3.49 -11.47 -4.81
C TYR A 360 -2.22 -11.58 -5.65
N ASP A 361 -1.58 -10.43 -5.85
CA ASP A 361 -0.41 -10.29 -6.74
C ASP A 361 0.86 -10.09 -5.92
N ASN A 362 0.74 -9.44 -4.77
CA ASN A 362 1.87 -9.06 -3.93
C ASN A 362 1.66 -9.60 -2.52
N ILE A 363 2.73 -10.08 -1.89
CA ILE A 363 2.71 -10.44 -0.46
C ILE A 363 3.82 -9.70 0.28
N ILE A 364 3.47 -9.13 1.43
CA ILE A 364 4.39 -8.47 2.34
C ILE A 364 4.29 -9.16 3.69
N MET A 365 5.42 -9.61 4.23
CA MET A 365 5.50 -10.25 5.53
C MET A 365 6.36 -9.42 6.49
N GLU A 366 5.76 -8.92 7.57
CA GLU A 366 6.52 -8.32 8.68
C GLU A 366 6.74 -9.35 9.78
N GLU A 367 7.80 -9.18 10.59
CA GLU A 367 8.22 -10.15 11.61
C GLU A 367 8.60 -11.51 11.01
N SER A 368 9.03 -11.54 9.74
CA SER A 368 9.28 -12.76 8.96
C SER A 368 10.28 -13.72 9.64
N ALA A 369 11.24 -13.17 10.39
CA ALA A 369 12.21 -13.97 11.13
C ALA A 369 11.62 -14.75 12.32
N GLN A 370 10.46 -14.32 12.85
CA GLN A 370 9.74 -14.93 13.98
C GLN A 370 8.64 -15.92 13.54
N ILE A 371 8.38 -16.04 12.23
CA ILE A 371 7.36 -16.94 11.68
C ILE A 371 7.99 -18.30 11.36
N LEU A 372 7.33 -19.39 11.74
CA LEU A 372 7.79 -20.74 11.39
C LEU A 372 7.83 -20.92 9.88
N GLU A 373 8.80 -21.69 9.37
CA GLU A 373 8.98 -21.88 7.93
C GLU A 373 7.70 -22.32 7.19
N VAL A 374 6.95 -23.27 7.76
CA VAL A 374 5.68 -23.73 7.19
C VAL A 374 4.58 -22.65 7.22
N GLU A 375 4.59 -21.78 8.23
CA GLU A 375 3.65 -20.67 8.36
C GLU A 375 4.01 -19.49 7.47
N THR A 376 5.28 -19.36 7.05
CA THR A 376 5.69 -18.45 5.97
C THR A 376 5.27 -19.00 4.61
N PHE A 377 5.28 -20.33 4.43
CA PHE A 377 4.92 -20.98 3.16
C PHE A 377 3.42 -20.93 2.85
N ILE A 378 2.56 -21.19 3.84
CA ILE A 378 1.10 -21.26 3.63
C ILE A 378 0.52 -19.97 2.98
N PRO A 379 0.91 -18.75 3.41
CA PRO A 379 0.42 -17.52 2.79
C PRO A 379 0.84 -17.32 1.33
N LEU A 380 1.81 -18.05 0.80
CA LEU A 380 2.13 -18.02 -0.64
C LEU A 380 1.09 -18.76 -1.49
N LEU A 381 0.19 -19.50 -0.83
CA LEU A 381 -0.68 -20.53 -1.40
C LEU A 381 -2.15 -20.34 -1.00
N LEU A 382 -2.57 -19.11 -0.71
CA LEU A 382 -3.96 -18.78 -0.36
C LEU A 382 -4.85 -18.58 -1.59
N GLN A 383 -4.29 -18.76 -2.79
CA GLN A 383 -4.98 -18.64 -4.07
C GLN A 383 -4.76 -19.87 -4.93
N ASN A 384 -5.70 -20.12 -5.85
CA ASN A 384 -5.53 -21.14 -6.88
C ASN A 384 -4.67 -20.59 -8.03
N PRO A 385 -3.92 -21.45 -8.74
CA PRO A 385 -3.23 -21.06 -9.97
C PRO A 385 -4.20 -20.48 -11.00
N HIS A 386 -3.71 -19.51 -11.78
CA HIS A 386 -4.44 -18.93 -12.91
C HIS A 386 -3.77 -19.41 -14.20
N ASP A 387 -4.49 -20.09 -15.08
CA ASP A 387 -3.97 -20.64 -16.34
C ASP A 387 -2.69 -21.49 -16.19
N GLY A 388 -2.56 -22.21 -15.08
CA GLY A 388 -1.40 -23.06 -14.80
C GLY A 388 -0.20 -22.36 -14.15
N TYR A 389 -0.29 -21.06 -13.88
CA TYR A 389 0.78 -20.27 -13.25
C TYR A 389 0.34 -19.67 -11.91
N ASN A 390 1.31 -19.45 -11.01
CA ASN A 390 1.08 -18.68 -9.79
C ASN A 390 1.02 -17.18 -10.10
N LYS A 391 -0.05 -16.50 -9.65
CA LYS A 391 -0.29 -15.07 -9.88
C LYS A 391 0.68 -14.14 -9.12
N LEU A 392 1.41 -14.67 -8.13
CA LEU A 392 2.34 -13.89 -7.32
C LEU A 392 3.44 -13.25 -8.17
N LYS A 393 3.50 -11.92 -8.11
CA LYS A 393 4.51 -11.07 -8.75
C LYS A 393 5.60 -10.66 -7.79
N ARG A 394 5.26 -10.50 -6.49
CA ARG A 394 6.16 -9.95 -5.47
C ARG A 394 6.05 -10.67 -4.15
N ILE A 395 7.19 -10.99 -3.54
CA ILE A 395 7.32 -11.49 -2.18
C ILE A 395 8.29 -10.59 -1.44
N ILE A 396 7.80 -9.82 -0.48
CA ILE A 396 8.59 -8.92 0.36
C ILE A 396 8.63 -9.50 1.77
N LEU A 397 9.80 -9.95 2.21
CA LEU A 397 10.01 -10.47 3.56
C LEU A 397 10.81 -9.47 4.39
N ILE A 398 10.21 -8.98 5.47
CA ILE A 398 10.79 -8.00 6.38
C ILE A 398 10.96 -8.65 7.75
N GLY A 399 12.18 -8.69 8.27
CA GLY A 399 12.48 -9.39 9.52
C GLY A 399 13.85 -9.05 10.09
N ASP A 400 14.20 -9.74 11.17
CA ASP A 400 15.50 -9.64 11.79
C ASP A 400 15.93 -11.02 12.31
N HIS A 401 16.85 -11.65 11.58
CA HIS A 401 17.36 -12.99 11.90
C HIS A 401 18.37 -12.98 13.05
N ASN A 402 18.80 -11.80 13.52
CA ASN A 402 19.67 -11.64 14.68
C ASN A 402 18.87 -11.46 15.99
N GLN A 403 17.54 -11.33 15.91
CA GLN A 403 16.64 -11.33 17.06
C GLN A 403 16.09 -12.73 17.36
N LEU A 404 15.11 -12.83 18.26
CA LEU A 404 14.53 -14.10 18.67
C LEU A 404 13.87 -14.83 17.48
N PRO A 405 14.11 -16.15 17.34
CA PRO A 405 13.43 -16.99 16.36
C PRO A 405 12.01 -17.37 16.83
N PRO A 406 11.22 -18.08 15.99
CA PRO A 406 9.94 -18.67 16.37
C PRO A 406 10.04 -19.50 17.66
N ILE A 407 9.05 -19.36 18.54
CA ILE A 407 9.03 -20.05 19.83
C ILE A 407 8.63 -21.52 19.65
N ILE A 408 9.56 -22.44 19.92
CA ILE A 408 9.30 -23.88 19.94
C ILE A 408 9.10 -24.35 21.39
N ARG A 409 7.89 -24.84 21.70
CA ARG A 409 7.54 -25.28 23.07
C ARG A 409 8.42 -26.42 23.59
N ASN A 410 8.75 -27.38 22.72
CA ASN A 410 9.58 -28.52 23.08
C ASN A 410 10.98 -28.35 22.51
N LEU A 411 11.94 -28.07 23.40
CA LEU A 411 13.34 -27.83 23.09
C LEU A 411 14.02 -29.00 22.35
N ALA A 412 13.48 -30.22 22.40
CA ALA A 412 14.00 -31.34 21.62
C ALA A 412 13.88 -31.07 20.11
N PHE A 413 12.74 -30.57 19.64
CA PHE A 413 12.56 -30.24 18.22
C PHE A 413 13.42 -29.05 17.78
N GLN A 414 13.67 -28.11 18.69
CA GLN A 414 14.62 -27.03 18.45
C GLN A 414 16.04 -27.58 18.28
N LYS A 415 16.55 -28.33 19.26
CA LYS A 415 17.94 -28.81 19.29
C LYS A 415 18.26 -29.86 18.23
N PHE A 416 17.36 -30.81 17.99
CA PHE A 416 17.61 -31.94 17.08
C PHE A 416 17.14 -31.69 15.65
N CYS A 417 16.06 -30.93 15.44
CA CYS A 417 15.47 -30.73 14.11
C CYS A 417 15.66 -29.30 13.57
N ASN A 418 16.22 -28.38 14.36
CA ASN A 418 16.30 -26.96 14.01
C ASN A 418 14.93 -26.34 13.65
N MET A 419 13.87 -26.79 14.33
CA MET A 419 12.48 -26.42 13.99
C MET A 419 12.18 -24.92 14.19
N GLU A 420 13.02 -24.21 14.95
CA GLU A 420 12.90 -22.76 15.13
C GLU A 420 13.38 -21.96 13.92
N GLN A 421 14.00 -22.60 12.92
CA GLN A 421 14.45 -21.90 11.74
C GLN A 421 13.25 -21.37 10.94
N SER A 422 13.20 -20.05 10.77
CA SER A 422 12.25 -19.40 9.85
C SER A 422 12.75 -19.47 8.40
N LEU A 423 11.81 -19.39 7.45
CA LEU A 423 12.13 -19.31 6.02
C LEU A 423 13.05 -18.11 5.73
N PHE A 424 12.79 -16.98 6.40
CA PHE A 424 13.61 -15.78 6.33
C PHE A 424 15.08 -16.06 6.74
N SER A 425 15.29 -16.70 7.89
CA SER A 425 16.64 -17.04 8.36
C SER A 425 17.32 -18.07 7.45
N ARG A 426 16.56 -18.99 6.86
CA ARG A 426 17.07 -19.94 5.87
C ARG A 426 17.53 -19.24 4.58
N PHE A 427 16.75 -18.33 4.03
CA PHE A 427 17.13 -17.59 2.83
C PHE A 427 18.40 -16.77 3.02
N ILE A 428 18.56 -16.11 4.17
CA ILE A 428 19.80 -15.41 4.51
C ILE A 428 20.99 -16.37 4.56
N ARG A 429 20.84 -17.53 5.20
CA ARG A 429 21.89 -18.56 5.24
C ARG A 429 22.25 -19.12 3.87
N LEU A 430 21.29 -19.17 2.94
CA LEU A 430 21.48 -19.62 1.56
C LEU A 430 22.10 -18.54 0.66
N GLY A 431 22.31 -17.32 1.17
CA GLY A 431 22.95 -16.23 0.42
C GLY A 431 21.99 -15.44 -0.47
N VAL A 432 20.68 -15.53 -0.23
CA VAL A 432 19.70 -14.68 -0.93
C VAL A 432 20.03 -13.21 -0.64
N PRO A 433 20.12 -12.34 -1.65
CA PRO A 433 20.47 -10.94 -1.46
C PRO A 433 19.40 -10.25 -0.61
N TYR A 434 19.85 -9.44 0.35
CA TYR A 434 18.98 -8.70 1.25
C TYR A 434 19.48 -7.26 1.44
N VAL A 435 18.55 -6.37 1.75
CA VAL A 435 18.83 -4.98 2.12
C VAL A 435 18.84 -4.91 3.65
N GLU A 436 19.98 -4.56 4.23
CA GLU A 436 20.11 -4.32 5.68
C GLU A 436 19.94 -2.82 5.98
N LEU A 437 18.94 -2.49 6.80
CA LEU A 437 18.70 -1.13 7.27
C LEU A 437 19.74 -0.74 8.32
N ASP A 438 20.29 0.46 8.21
CA ASP A 438 21.55 0.84 8.86
C ASP A 438 21.46 2.00 9.86
N GLN A 439 20.27 2.59 10.05
CA GLN A 439 20.08 3.71 10.97
C GLN A 439 18.85 3.52 11.87
N GLN A 440 19.05 3.50 13.19
CA GLN A 440 17.97 3.35 14.18
C GLN A 440 17.48 4.72 14.70
N GLY A 441 16.18 4.81 15.00
CA GLY A 441 15.51 6.04 15.46
C GLY A 441 14.88 5.98 16.85
N ARG A 442 15.08 4.90 17.62
CA ARG A 442 14.31 4.61 18.85
C ARG A 442 15.10 4.75 20.14
N SER A 443 16.38 4.38 20.15
CA SER A 443 17.23 4.31 21.35
C SER A 443 18.33 5.36 21.32
N ARG A 444 18.90 5.66 22.49
CA ARG A 444 20.12 6.48 22.58
C ARG A 444 21.28 5.82 21.83
N PRO A 445 22.23 6.60 21.28
CA PRO A 445 23.41 6.03 20.62
C PRO A 445 24.25 5.14 21.54
N SER A 446 24.37 5.48 22.83
CA SER A 446 25.06 4.69 23.84
C SER A 446 24.43 3.31 24.07
N ILE A 447 23.10 3.22 24.07
CA ILE A 447 22.36 1.97 24.19
C ILE A 447 22.46 1.18 22.88
N CYS A 448 22.42 1.86 21.73
CA CYS A 448 22.59 1.23 20.42
C CYS A 448 23.91 0.46 20.31
N GLN A 449 25.00 0.98 20.91
CA GLN A 449 26.31 0.31 20.95
C GLN A 449 26.28 -1.08 21.59
N LEU A 450 25.31 -1.36 22.48
CA LEU A 450 25.19 -2.66 23.15
C LEU A 450 24.80 -3.79 22.18
N PHE A 451 24.19 -3.47 21.04
CA PHE A 451 23.73 -4.45 20.05
C PHE A 451 24.21 -4.15 18.63
N SER A 452 24.72 -2.96 18.32
CA SER A 452 25.12 -2.57 16.96
C SER A 452 26.24 -3.43 16.38
N TRP A 453 27.11 -3.98 17.23
CA TRP A 453 28.19 -4.90 16.84
C TRP A 453 27.70 -6.16 16.11
N ARG A 454 26.41 -6.50 16.24
CA ARG A 454 25.81 -7.67 15.59
C ARG A 454 25.38 -7.41 14.15
N TYR A 455 25.35 -6.15 13.72
CA TYR A 455 24.81 -5.69 12.43
C TYR A 455 25.87 -4.96 11.62
N ASN A 456 25.67 -4.90 10.31
CA ASN A 456 26.61 -4.24 9.41
C ASN A 456 26.40 -2.72 9.43
N ASN A 457 27.38 -1.98 9.96
CA ASN A 457 27.38 -0.51 9.97
C ASN A 457 26.14 0.13 10.61
N LEU A 458 25.52 -0.53 11.60
CA LEU A 458 24.35 0.03 12.30
C LEU A 458 24.73 1.26 13.12
N SER A 459 24.08 2.38 12.78
CA SER A 459 24.23 3.68 13.43
C SER A 459 22.86 4.24 13.84
N SER A 460 22.78 5.52 14.20
CA SER A 460 21.52 6.18 14.58
C SER A 460 21.14 7.26 13.58
N LEU A 461 19.85 7.51 13.41
CA LEU A 461 19.33 8.61 12.58
C LEU A 461 19.81 9.97 13.14
N PRO A 462 20.00 11.01 12.30
CA PRO A 462 20.41 12.34 12.75
C PRO A 462 19.52 12.91 13.86
N ALA A 463 18.20 12.69 13.75
CA ALA A 463 17.22 13.13 14.75
C ALA A 463 17.48 12.58 16.17
N VAL A 464 18.11 11.40 16.28
CA VAL A 464 18.49 10.81 17.58
C VAL A 464 19.65 11.59 18.21
N PHE A 465 20.60 12.06 17.40
CA PHE A 465 21.73 12.86 17.87
C PHE A 465 21.36 14.32 18.15
N GLU A 466 20.36 14.86 17.45
CA GLU A 466 19.96 16.26 17.57
C GLU A 466 19.00 16.48 18.74
N SER A 467 18.00 15.60 18.90
CA SER A 467 16.92 15.75 19.87
C SER A 467 17.42 15.77 21.32
N GLN A 468 16.93 16.74 22.09
CA GLN A 468 17.22 16.85 23.52
C GLN A 468 16.69 15.65 24.32
N LEU A 469 15.63 14.99 23.85
CA LEU A 469 15.03 13.84 24.53
C LEU A 469 16.04 12.69 24.73
N TYR A 470 16.95 12.50 23.78
CA TYR A 470 18.00 11.47 23.85
C TYR A 470 19.26 11.92 24.60
N LYS A 471 19.35 13.20 25.00
CA LYS A 471 20.50 13.78 25.71
C LYS A 471 20.25 13.95 27.21
N ILE A 472 18.99 14.04 27.63
CA ILE A 472 18.61 14.19 29.06
C ILE A 472 19.09 12.96 29.85
N ALA A 473 19.80 13.13 30.96
CA ALA A 473 20.23 12.01 31.79
C ALA A 473 19.04 11.29 32.47
N ASN A 474 19.24 10.06 32.92
CA ASN A 474 18.23 9.32 33.69
C ASN A 474 18.17 9.88 35.13
N PRO A 475 17.03 10.45 35.59
CA PRO A 475 16.96 11.07 36.92
C PRO A 475 17.27 10.07 38.04
N GLY A 476 18.17 10.43 38.94
CA GLY A 476 18.61 9.56 40.03
C GLY A 476 19.67 8.51 39.65
N PHE A 477 20.11 8.47 38.38
CA PHE A 477 21.15 7.55 37.91
C PHE A 477 22.30 8.32 37.25
N LEU A 478 23.54 8.00 37.62
CA LEU A 478 24.72 8.65 37.05
C LEU A 478 24.97 8.22 35.59
N PHE A 479 24.65 6.98 35.23
CA PHE A 479 24.91 6.41 33.92
C PHE A 479 23.62 6.11 33.15
N GLU A 480 23.70 6.14 31.83
CA GLU A 480 22.56 5.83 30.95
C GLU A 480 22.18 4.36 30.97
N PHE A 481 23.16 3.47 31.17
CA PHE A 481 22.98 2.05 31.44
C PHE A 481 24.10 1.55 32.37
N GLN A 482 23.81 0.51 33.14
CA GLN A 482 24.78 -0.15 34.03
C GLN A 482 24.55 -1.65 34.02
N ILE A 483 25.63 -2.43 34.14
CA ILE A 483 25.56 -3.86 34.44
C ILE A 483 25.92 -4.01 35.91
N ILE A 484 24.98 -4.50 36.72
CA ILE A 484 25.17 -4.67 38.16
C ILE A 484 25.53 -6.13 38.43
N ASN A 485 26.72 -6.35 38.98
CA ASN A 485 27.10 -7.65 39.49
C ASN A 485 26.34 -7.88 40.81
N ILE A 486 25.42 -8.84 40.82
CA ILE A 486 24.58 -9.20 41.98
C ILE A 486 25.18 -10.41 42.67
#